data_AF-A0A8S2W1A1-F1
#
_entry.id   AF-A0A8S2W1A1-F1
#
_cell.length_a   1.000
_cell.length_b   1.000
_cell.length_c   1.000
_cell.angle_alpha   90.00
_cell.angle_beta   90.00
_cell.angle_gamma   90.00
#
_symmetry.space_group_name_H-M   'P 1'
#
loop_
_entity.id
_entity.type
_entity.pdbx_description
1 polymer ?
#
loop_
_entity_poly.entity_id
_entity_poly.type
_entity_poly.pdbx_seq_one_letter_code
_entity_poly.pdbx_strand_id
1 'polypeptide(L)'
;GPLVRAREDIHLFMKTILDTEPWLRDPSLVPIPWRSIALHATDFTVAVMWNDNVVHPHPPIIRALHETKSWDLISPLYYCNGAEEERNIRAEVNEQPLPLTEWILSQPQAMKRNWTEMNELITERENYRNRYAHIWNEREISLNCSIDCLLTPVSSSAAPQHAAVFPVTTVNLMKDKVVIDYKPRNVLDEENFKLYTSADSYSNAPIGLQVVCRRYNDEKLMKCLEIIERAMGRP
;
A
#
# COMPACT_ATOMS: atom_id res chain seq x y z
N GLY A 1 -8.74 -8.80 -1.66
CA GLY A 1 -8.21 -9.38 -2.91
C GLY A 1 -7.57 -10.72 -2.62
N PRO A 2 -7.25 -11.53 -3.64
CA PRO A 2 -6.65 -12.85 -3.46
C PRO A 2 -5.20 -12.75 -2.98
N LEU A 3 -4.77 -13.72 -2.16
CA LEU A 3 -3.37 -13.97 -1.81
C LEU A 3 -2.96 -15.29 -2.45
N VAL A 4 -1.96 -15.26 -3.32
CA VAL A 4 -1.58 -16.40 -4.17
C VAL A 4 -0.07 -16.50 -4.32
N ARG A 5 0.39 -17.61 -4.89
CA ARG A 5 1.82 -17.87 -5.15
C ARG A 5 2.26 -17.48 -6.56
N ALA A 6 1.33 -17.40 -7.51
CA ALA A 6 1.60 -17.03 -8.89
C ALA A 6 0.63 -15.93 -9.35
N ARG A 7 1.14 -15.01 -10.19
CA ARG A 7 0.37 -13.90 -10.74
C ARG A 7 -0.84 -14.39 -11.55
N GLU A 8 -0.69 -15.50 -12.27
CA GLU A 8 -1.71 -16.16 -13.08
C GLU A 8 -2.94 -16.56 -12.24
N ASP A 9 -2.71 -16.96 -10.98
CA ASP A 9 -3.80 -17.35 -10.07
C ASP A 9 -4.67 -16.14 -9.70
N ILE A 10 -4.09 -14.94 -9.60
CA ILE A 10 -4.88 -13.70 -9.41
C ILE A 10 -5.77 -13.47 -10.62
N HIS A 11 -5.21 -13.58 -11.83
CA HIS A 11 -5.98 -13.41 -13.06
C HIS A 11 -7.12 -14.41 -13.13
N LEU A 12 -6.85 -15.69 -12.88
CA LEU A 12 -7.85 -16.75 -12.90
C LEU A 12 -8.96 -16.47 -11.88
N PHE A 13 -8.60 -16.14 -10.64
CA PHE A 13 -9.57 -15.85 -9.59
C PHE A 13 -10.44 -14.65 -9.94
N MET A 14 -9.82 -13.51 -10.28
CA MET A 14 -10.54 -12.27 -10.57
C MET A 14 -11.45 -12.42 -11.79
N LYS A 15 -10.95 -13.02 -12.88
CA LYS A 15 -11.76 -13.30 -14.07
C LYS A 15 -12.94 -14.20 -13.74
N THR A 16 -12.71 -15.31 -13.04
CA THR A 16 -13.77 -16.27 -12.69
C THR A 16 -14.89 -15.60 -11.89
N ILE A 17 -14.55 -14.76 -10.91
CA ILE A 17 -15.55 -14.04 -10.12
C ILE A 17 -16.30 -13.01 -10.96
N LEU A 18 -15.61 -12.19 -11.76
CA LEU A 18 -16.25 -11.13 -12.55
C LEU A 18 -17.10 -11.68 -13.70
N ASP A 19 -16.74 -12.83 -14.28
CA ASP A 19 -17.53 -13.53 -15.29
C ASP A 19 -18.90 -14.01 -14.73
N THR A 20 -19.06 -14.10 -13.40
CA THR A 20 -20.38 -14.41 -12.79
C THR A 20 -21.30 -13.19 -12.70
N GLU A 21 -20.86 -12.02 -13.16
CA GLU A 21 -21.59 -10.75 -13.13
C GLU A 21 -22.17 -10.45 -11.73
N PRO A 22 -21.33 -10.41 -10.66
CA PRO A 22 -21.80 -10.31 -9.29
C PRO A 22 -22.62 -9.05 -9.01
N TRP A 23 -22.45 -7.99 -9.82
CA TRP A 23 -23.24 -6.77 -9.77
C TRP A 23 -24.73 -6.97 -10.08
N LEU A 24 -25.13 -8.09 -10.70
CA LEU A 24 -26.54 -8.45 -10.85
C LEU A 24 -27.18 -8.92 -9.54
N ARG A 25 -26.37 -9.34 -8.56
CA ARG A 25 -26.82 -9.77 -7.24
C ARG A 25 -26.62 -8.68 -6.19
N ASP A 26 -25.52 -7.94 -6.28
CA ASP A 26 -25.18 -6.84 -5.39
C ASP A 26 -25.08 -5.51 -6.16
N PRO A 27 -26.10 -4.63 -6.07
CA PRO A 27 -26.13 -3.37 -6.81
C PRO A 27 -25.12 -2.33 -6.29
N SER A 28 -24.42 -2.59 -5.17
CA SER A 28 -23.35 -1.72 -4.69
C SER A 28 -22.05 -1.88 -5.51
N LEU A 29 -21.93 -2.95 -6.29
CA LEU A 29 -20.77 -3.23 -7.14
C LEU A 29 -20.87 -2.48 -8.48
N VAL A 30 -19.73 -1.95 -8.94
CA VAL A 30 -19.63 -1.33 -10.27
C VAL A 30 -19.55 -2.44 -11.33
N PRO A 31 -20.39 -2.41 -12.39
CA PRO A 31 -20.47 -3.47 -13.38
C PRO A 31 -19.31 -3.41 -14.39
N ILE A 32 -18.11 -3.78 -13.95
CA ILE A 32 -16.88 -3.77 -14.76
C ILE A 32 -16.45 -5.22 -15.02
N PRO A 33 -16.56 -5.73 -16.25
CA PRO A 33 -16.05 -7.05 -16.59
C PRO A 33 -14.52 -7.06 -16.65
N TRP A 34 -13.92 -8.24 -16.55
CA TRP A 34 -12.48 -8.40 -16.70
C TRP A 34 -12.06 -8.19 -18.17
N ARG A 35 -11.25 -7.17 -18.43
CA ARG A 35 -10.86 -6.73 -19.79
C ARG A 35 -9.52 -7.29 -20.21
N SER A 36 -9.34 -7.41 -21.53
CA SER A 36 -8.04 -7.64 -22.13
C SER A 36 -7.29 -6.31 -22.31
N ILE A 37 -6.03 -6.25 -21.86
CA ILE A 37 -5.19 -5.06 -21.95
C ILE A 37 -4.05 -5.30 -22.92
N ALA A 38 -3.97 -4.48 -23.97
CA ALA A 38 -2.83 -4.42 -24.87
C ALA A 38 -1.82 -3.41 -24.32
N LEU A 39 -0.79 -3.92 -23.62
CA LEU A 39 0.35 -3.13 -23.13
C LEU A 39 1.63 -3.91 -23.43
N HIS A 40 2.59 -3.23 -24.06
CA HIS A 40 3.84 -3.80 -24.54
C HIS A 40 5.02 -3.23 -23.75
N ALA A 41 6.07 -4.03 -23.57
CA ALA A 41 7.25 -3.61 -22.81
C ALA A 41 8.02 -2.43 -23.46
N THR A 42 7.84 -2.20 -24.77
CA THR A 42 8.44 -1.09 -25.51
C THR A 42 7.82 0.26 -25.20
N ASP A 43 6.56 0.26 -24.76
CA ASP A 43 5.75 1.46 -24.51
C ASP A 43 5.24 1.43 -23.06
N PHE A 44 6.16 1.28 -22.11
CA PHE A 44 5.84 1.09 -20.70
C PHE A 44 6.53 2.14 -19.83
N THR A 45 5.74 2.96 -19.13
CA THR A 45 6.25 3.99 -18.21
C THR A 45 5.89 3.67 -16.77
N VAL A 46 6.91 3.58 -15.91
CA VAL A 46 6.76 3.35 -14.47
C VAL A 46 7.11 4.62 -13.71
N ALA A 47 6.14 5.17 -12.98
CA ALA A 47 6.43 6.16 -11.96
C ALA A 47 6.96 5.46 -10.71
N VAL A 48 7.80 6.15 -9.94
CA VAL A 48 8.41 5.59 -8.75
C VAL A 48 8.12 6.53 -7.56
N MET A 49 7.31 6.06 -6.61
CA MET A 49 7.10 6.75 -5.33
C MET A 49 8.01 6.10 -4.34
N TRP A 50 8.98 6.87 -3.87
CA TRP A 50 10.10 6.17 -3.33
C TRP A 50 9.94 5.87 -1.79
N ASN A 51 9.34 6.72 -0.96
CA ASN A 51 8.98 6.48 0.46
C ASN A 51 7.74 7.28 0.80
N ASP A 52 7.39 7.46 2.07
CA ASP A 52 6.19 8.18 2.46
C ASP A 52 6.44 9.39 3.40
N ASN A 53 7.68 9.83 3.54
CA ASN A 53 8.08 10.95 4.38
C ASN A 53 7.63 10.92 5.87
N VAL A 54 6.88 9.90 6.31
CA VAL A 54 6.42 9.68 7.68
C VAL A 54 7.48 8.86 8.39
N VAL A 55 7.89 7.75 7.78
CA VAL A 55 8.92 6.85 8.27
C VAL A 55 9.92 6.59 7.14
N HIS A 56 11.22 6.63 7.45
CA HIS A 56 12.23 6.09 6.57
C HIS A 56 12.04 4.58 6.48
N PRO A 57 11.95 4.03 5.25
CA PRO A 57 11.94 2.59 5.10
C PRO A 57 13.22 1.97 5.70
N HIS A 58 13.22 0.68 6.01
CA HIS A 58 14.45 0.02 6.45
C HIS A 58 15.52 0.04 5.34
N PRO A 59 16.84 -0.09 5.66
CA PRO A 59 17.91 -0.12 4.67
C PRO A 59 17.63 -0.96 3.40
N PRO A 60 17.09 -2.20 3.48
CA PRO A 60 16.74 -2.98 2.28
C PRO A 60 15.66 -2.32 1.40
N ILE A 61 14.75 -1.56 2.01
CA ILE A 61 13.66 -0.83 1.33
C ILE A 61 14.13 0.56 0.87
N ILE A 62 15.03 1.24 1.59
CA ILE A 62 15.66 2.50 1.13
C ILE A 62 16.52 2.27 -0.10
N ARG A 63 17.31 1.17 -0.12
CA ARG A 63 18.04 0.74 -1.32
C ARG A 63 17.10 0.61 -2.51
N ALA A 64 15.84 0.25 -2.24
CA ALA A 64 14.81 0.37 -3.22
C ALA A 64 14.46 1.86 -3.39
N LEU A 65 13.86 2.59 -2.44
CA LEU A 65 13.13 3.82 -2.78
C LEU A 65 12.94 4.94 -1.61
N HIS A 66 12.91 6.29 -1.91
CA HIS A 66 12.54 7.66 -1.27
C HIS A 66 11.22 8.64 -1.56
N GLU A 67 10.57 9.18 -0.50
CA GLU A 67 9.54 10.29 -0.27
C GLU A 67 7.99 10.22 -0.53
N THR A 68 7.04 10.51 0.48
CA THR A 68 5.57 11.00 0.41
C THR A 68 4.59 10.99 1.69
N LYS A 69 4.17 12.12 2.32
CA LYS A 69 3.34 12.23 3.59
C LYS A 69 1.85 11.76 3.59
N SER A 70 1.46 10.55 4.02
CA SER A 70 0.03 10.12 3.98
C SER A 70 -0.61 9.64 5.31
N TRP A 71 0.19 9.29 6.31
CA TRP A 71 -0.26 8.61 7.53
C TRP A 71 -1.23 9.43 8.40
N ASP A 72 -0.99 10.73 8.53
CA ASP A 72 -1.74 11.62 9.43
C ASP A 72 -3.21 11.79 9.02
N LEU A 73 -3.52 11.56 7.73
CA LEU A 73 -4.85 11.72 7.17
C LEU A 73 -5.67 10.43 7.24
N ILE A 74 -5.01 9.28 7.08
CA ILE A 74 -5.68 7.98 6.98
C ILE A 74 -5.88 7.34 8.36
N SER A 75 -4.90 7.47 9.27
CA SER A 75 -4.97 6.84 10.59
C SER A 75 -6.19 7.24 11.42
N PRO A 76 -6.69 8.50 11.40
CA PRO A 76 -7.93 8.88 12.09
C PRO A 76 -9.19 8.17 11.56
N LEU A 77 -9.21 7.81 10.27
CA LEU A 77 -10.38 7.25 9.61
C LEU A 77 -10.60 5.76 9.89
N TYR A 78 -9.63 5.07 10.48
CA TYR A 78 -9.78 3.66 10.90
C TYR A 78 -10.58 3.49 12.19
N TYR A 79 -10.51 4.48 13.09
CA TYR A 79 -11.10 4.42 14.43
C TYR A 79 -11.95 5.66 14.73
N CYS A 80 -12.86 6.03 13.82
CA CYS A 80 -13.77 7.17 13.98
C CYS A 80 -14.68 7.05 15.21
N ASN A 81 -14.98 5.82 15.64
CA ASN A 81 -15.72 5.50 16.86
C ASN A 81 -14.81 5.52 18.11
N GLY A 82 -13.53 5.86 17.96
CA GLY A 82 -12.54 5.80 19.03
C GLY A 82 -12.22 4.40 19.51
N ALA A 83 -12.53 3.35 18.73
CA ALA A 83 -12.46 1.95 19.11
C ALA A 83 -13.43 1.52 20.25
N GLU A 84 -14.56 2.20 20.39
CA GLU A 84 -15.56 1.90 21.42
C GLU A 84 -16.16 0.50 21.25
N GLU A 85 -16.45 0.10 20.02
CA GLU A 85 -17.05 -1.21 19.72
C GLU A 85 -16.09 -2.36 20.03
N GLU A 86 -14.83 -2.22 19.64
CA GLU A 86 -13.75 -3.17 19.91
C GLU A 86 -13.53 -3.35 21.42
N ARG A 87 -13.60 -2.25 22.19
CA ARG A 87 -13.50 -2.30 23.65
C ARG A 87 -14.72 -2.95 24.30
N ASN A 88 -15.92 -2.72 23.76
CA ASN A 88 -17.16 -3.31 24.28
C ASN A 88 -17.21 -4.82 24.03
N ILE A 89 -16.91 -5.28 22.80
CA ILE A 89 -16.84 -6.71 22.47
C ILE A 89 -15.82 -7.40 23.38
N ARG A 90 -14.65 -6.79 23.60
CA ARG A 90 -13.63 -7.30 24.53
C ARG A 90 -14.09 -7.29 25.99
N ALA A 91 -14.99 -6.40 26.40
CA ALA A 91 -15.51 -6.46 27.76
C ALA A 91 -16.49 -7.65 27.96
N GLU A 92 -17.12 -8.11 26.87
CA GLU A 92 -18.06 -9.24 26.87
C GLU A 92 -17.34 -10.60 26.89
N VAL A 93 -16.22 -10.71 26.17
CA VAL A 93 -15.37 -11.91 26.18
C VAL A 93 -14.21 -11.66 27.12
N ASN A 94 -14.07 -12.43 28.20
CA ASN A 94 -13.05 -12.21 29.25
C ASN A 94 -11.60 -12.49 28.75
N GLU A 95 -11.16 -11.80 27.72
CA GLU A 95 -9.90 -11.93 27.01
C GLU A 95 -9.06 -10.67 27.18
N GLN A 96 -7.76 -10.86 27.42
CA GLN A 96 -6.82 -9.75 27.52
C GLN A 96 -6.32 -9.36 26.12
N PRO A 97 -6.19 -8.05 25.83
CA PRO A 97 -5.60 -7.60 24.57
C PRO A 97 -4.16 -8.12 24.45
N LEU A 98 -3.79 -8.55 23.25
CA LEU A 98 -2.39 -8.72 22.92
C LEU A 98 -1.71 -7.34 22.83
N PRO A 99 -0.39 -7.23 23.08
CA PRO A 99 0.31 -5.94 23.09
C PRO A 99 0.10 -5.06 21.85
N LEU A 100 0.03 -5.68 20.66
CA LEU A 100 -0.21 -4.95 19.41
C LEU A 100 -1.62 -4.34 19.36
N THR A 101 -2.63 -5.07 19.82
CA THR A 101 -4.01 -4.59 19.90
C THR A 101 -4.11 -3.44 20.90
N GLU A 102 -3.49 -3.56 22.06
CA GLU A 102 -3.50 -2.48 23.04
C GLU A 102 -2.79 -1.24 22.48
N TRP A 103 -1.64 -1.41 21.83
CA TRP A 103 -0.89 -0.32 21.21
C TRP A 103 -1.66 0.41 20.13
N ILE A 104 -2.36 -0.30 19.22
CA ILE A 104 -3.11 0.36 18.13
C ILE A 104 -4.34 1.10 18.67
N LEU A 105 -5.03 0.54 19.68
CA LEU A 105 -6.20 1.16 20.29
C LEU A 105 -5.87 2.31 21.24
N SER A 106 -4.59 2.46 21.64
CA SER A 106 -4.09 3.57 22.46
C SER A 106 -3.54 4.74 21.63
N GLN A 107 -3.51 4.63 20.30
CA GLN A 107 -3.00 5.69 19.44
C GLN A 107 -3.83 6.97 19.58
N PRO A 108 -3.23 8.18 19.53
CA PRO A 108 -3.95 9.44 19.67
C PRO A 108 -5.00 9.65 18.59
N GLN A 109 -4.85 9.02 17.43
CA GLN A 109 -5.81 9.07 16.32
C GLN A 109 -7.05 8.21 16.57
N ALA A 110 -7.00 7.22 17.47
CA ALA A 110 -8.12 6.36 17.86
C ALA A 110 -9.07 7.07 18.84
N MET A 111 -9.71 8.13 18.33
CA MET A 111 -10.59 9.02 19.09
C MET A 111 -12.02 8.99 18.54
N LYS A 112 -12.99 9.03 19.44
CA LYS A 112 -14.40 9.13 19.08
C LYS A 112 -14.67 10.50 18.49
N ARG A 113 -15.19 10.53 17.27
CA ARG A 113 -15.45 11.75 16.50
C ARG A 113 -16.94 11.93 16.27
N ASN A 114 -17.37 13.19 16.23
CA ASN A 114 -18.71 13.53 15.82
C ASN A 114 -18.83 13.60 14.29
N TRP A 115 -20.06 13.75 13.80
CA TRP A 115 -20.36 13.79 12.37
C TRP A 115 -19.60 14.90 11.60
N THR A 116 -19.45 16.07 12.21
CA THR A 116 -18.76 17.21 11.59
C THR A 116 -17.27 16.92 11.41
N GLU A 117 -16.60 16.48 12.48
CA GLU A 117 -15.18 16.12 12.46
C GLU A 117 -14.90 14.99 11.45
N MET A 118 -15.79 14.00 11.38
CA MET A 118 -15.67 12.90 10.43
C MET A 118 -15.83 13.39 8.98
N ASN A 119 -16.77 14.30 8.70
CA ASN A 119 -16.95 14.87 7.37
C ASN A 119 -15.77 15.74 6.93
N GLU A 120 -15.16 16.48 7.86
CA GLU A 120 -13.95 17.27 7.59
C GLU A 120 -12.81 16.34 7.17
N LEU A 121 -12.58 15.24 7.91
CA LEU A 121 -11.57 14.23 7.55
C LEU A 121 -11.87 13.55 6.21
N ILE A 122 -13.14 13.22 5.94
CA ILE A 122 -13.56 12.67 4.64
C ILE A 122 -13.27 13.67 3.52
N THR A 123 -13.59 14.95 3.73
CA THR A 123 -13.36 16.02 2.76
C THR A 123 -11.86 16.19 2.50
N GLU A 124 -11.05 16.18 3.55
CA GLU A 124 -9.60 16.27 3.43
C GLU A 124 -9.02 15.05 2.70
N ARG A 125 -9.53 13.84 2.97
CA ARG A 125 -9.18 12.62 2.21
C ARG A 125 -9.51 12.76 0.73
N GLU A 126 -10.71 13.22 0.38
CA GLU A 126 -11.07 13.40 -1.03
C GLU A 126 -10.23 14.50 -1.70
N ASN A 127 -9.93 15.59 -1.00
CA ASN A 127 -9.00 16.62 -1.48
C ASN A 127 -7.60 16.06 -1.71
N TYR A 128 -7.10 15.21 -0.82
CA TYR A 128 -5.81 14.54 -0.99
C TYR A 128 -5.81 13.62 -2.23
N ARG A 129 -6.87 12.84 -2.43
CA ARG A 129 -7.03 12.00 -3.62
C ARG A 129 -7.07 12.83 -4.92
N ASN A 130 -7.78 13.95 -4.90
CA ASN A 130 -7.86 14.87 -6.03
C ASN A 130 -6.49 15.49 -6.34
N ARG A 131 -5.75 15.91 -5.31
CA ARG A 131 -4.37 16.42 -5.48
C ARG A 131 -3.45 15.37 -6.07
N TYR A 132 -3.52 14.13 -5.58
CA TYR A 132 -2.72 13.03 -6.11
C TYR A 132 -3.03 12.78 -7.60
N ALA A 133 -4.32 12.73 -7.97
CA ALA A 133 -4.74 12.58 -9.36
C ALA A 133 -4.29 13.76 -10.25
N HIS A 134 -4.32 14.98 -9.71
CA HIS A 134 -3.83 16.17 -10.39
C HIS A 134 -2.32 16.08 -10.66
N ILE A 135 -1.51 15.75 -9.66
CA ILE A 135 -0.06 15.56 -9.82
C ILE A 135 0.23 14.49 -10.88
N TRP A 136 -0.49 13.37 -10.86
CA TRP A 136 -0.35 12.33 -11.88
C TRP A 136 -0.59 12.90 -13.29
N ASN A 137 -1.72 13.59 -13.50
CA ASN A 137 -2.05 14.20 -14.79
C ASN A 137 -1.02 15.26 -15.22
N GLU A 138 -0.61 16.14 -14.31
CA GLU A 138 0.40 17.17 -14.59
C GLU A 138 1.75 16.56 -14.98
N ARG A 139 2.13 15.43 -14.37
CA ARG A 139 3.36 14.71 -14.72
C ARG A 139 3.27 14.09 -16.11
N GLU A 140 2.16 13.47 -16.45
CA GLU A 140 1.91 12.95 -17.81
C GLU A 140 2.02 14.08 -18.86
N ILE A 141 1.42 15.24 -18.60
CA ILE A 141 1.47 16.41 -19.50
C ILE A 141 2.90 16.97 -19.59
N SER A 142 3.54 17.25 -18.46
CA SER A 142 4.85 17.92 -18.42
C SER A 142 5.98 17.07 -19.00
N LEU A 143 5.88 15.74 -18.87
CA LEU A 143 6.87 14.80 -19.40
C LEU A 143 6.46 14.23 -20.77
N ASN A 144 5.28 14.62 -21.29
CA ASN A 144 4.71 14.10 -22.52
C ASN A 144 4.73 12.55 -22.56
N CYS A 145 4.27 11.93 -21.48
CA CYS A 145 4.22 10.48 -21.31
C CYS A 145 2.85 10.01 -20.78
N SER A 146 2.60 8.71 -20.82
CA SER A 146 1.48 8.09 -20.12
C SER A 146 2.04 7.17 -19.04
N ILE A 147 1.71 7.43 -17.78
CA ILE A 147 2.20 6.62 -16.66
C ILE A 147 1.29 5.39 -16.55
N ASP A 148 1.88 4.20 -16.65
CA ASP A 148 1.13 2.95 -16.62
C ASP A 148 0.88 2.43 -15.21
N CYS A 149 1.89 2.56 -14.36
CA CYS A 149 1.83 2.18 -12.98
C CYS A 149 2.81 2.97 -12.11
N LEU A 150 2.59 2.91 -10.81
CA LEU A 150 3.48 3.40 -9.77
C LEU A 150 4.13 2.22 -9.06
N LEU A 151 5.45 2.20 -8.98
CA LEU A 151 6.22 1.30 -8.14
C LEU A 151 6.53 1.97 -6.79
N THR A 152 6.22 1.28 -5.70
CA THR A 152 6.29 1.81 -4.32
C THR A 152 6.72 0.73 -3.34
N PRO A 153 7.32 1.09 -2.19
CA PRO A 153 7.41 0.17 -1.05
C PRO A 153 6.05 -0.41 -0.65
N VAL A 154 6.05 -1.59 -0.02
CA VAL A 154 4.82 -2.25 0.48
C VAL A 154 4.23 -1.51 1.71
N SER A 155 5.06 -0.74 2.42
CA SER A 155 4.72 0.04 3.62
C SER A 155 5.70 1.22 3.69
N SER A 156 5.30 2.48 3.93
CA SER A 156 4.85 3.01 5.23
C SER A 156 3.73 4.08 5.24
N SER A 157 3.18 4.62 4.15
CA SER A 157 1.96 4.18 3.44
C SER A 157 1.56 5.25 2.39
N ALA A 158 0.63 4.93 1.49
CA ALA A 158 -0.44 5.81 1.04
C ALA A 158 -1.52 4.89 0.47
N ALA A 159 -2.72 4.87 1.06
CA ALA A 159 -3.82 3.95 0.73
C ALA A 159 -4.07 3.84 -0.79
N PRO A 160 -3.54 2.79 -1.45
CA PRO A 160 -3.76 2.62 -2.87
C PRO A 160 -4.99 1.75 -3.04
N GLN A 161 -5.96 2.27 -3.78
CA GLN A 161 -6.98 1.40 -4.36
C GLN A 161 -6.32 0.68 -5.55
N HIS A 162 -6.37 -0.65 -5.56
CA HIS A 162 -5.79 -1.55 -6.56
C HIS A 162 -4.25 -1.60 -6.56
N ALA A 163 -3.71 -2.50 -5.74
CA ALA A 163 -2.29 -2.74 -5.62
C ALA A 163 -1.96 -4.24 -5.65
N ALA A 164 -0.81 -4.58 -6.21
CA ALA A 164 -0.25 -5.92 -6.16
C ALA A 164 1.12 -5.89 -5.48
N VAL A 165 1.29 -6.70 -4.45
CA VAL A 165 2.56 -6.86 -3.72
C VAL A 165 3.25 -8.11 -4.24
N PHE A 166 4.53 -7.98 -4.59
CA PHE A 166 5.31 -9.07 -5.15
C PHE A 166 6.74 -9.10 -4.56
N PRO A 167 7.32 -10.29 -4.34
CA PRO A 167 8.66 -10.41 -3.80
C PRO A 167 9.70 -10.09 -4.89
N VAL A 168 10.65 -9.22 -4.54
CA VAL A 168 11.67 -8.70 -5.46
C VAL A 168 13.02 -9.37 -5.23
N THR A 169 13.43 -9.45 -3.98
CA THR A 169 14.73 -10.02 -3.59
C THR A 169 14.68 -10.43 -2.12
N THR A 170 15.82 -10.77 -1.52
CA THR A 170 15.95 -11.07 -0.09
C THR A 170 16.95 -10.13 0.56
N VAL A 171 16.89 -10.01 1.88
CA VAL A 171 17.88 -9.23 2.65
C VAL A 171 19.29 -9.74 2.36
N ASN A 172 20.21 -8.80 2.12
CA ASN A 172 21.62 -9.04 1.86
C ASN A 172 22.48 -8.61 3.05
N LEU A 173 23.13 -9.58 3.70
CA LEU A 173 23.90 -9.36 4.93
C LEU A 173 25.04 -8.34 4.80
N MET A 174 25.59 -8.17 3.60
CA MET A 174 26.70 -7.24 3.35
C MET A 174 26.21 -5.82 3.03
N LYS A 175 25.09 -5.71 2.31
CA LYS A 175 24.58 -4.43 1.78
C LYS A 175 23.55 -3.78 2.69
N ASP A 176 22.75 -4.57 3.41
CA ASP A 176 21.60 -4.09 4.17
C ASP A 176 21.96 -3.93 5.66
N LYS A 177 23.17 -3.43 5.96
CA LYS A 177 23.61 -3.20 7.35
C LYS A 177 22.79 -2.10 8.02
N VAL A 178 22.63 -2.21 9.34
CA VAL A 178 22.02 -1.15 10.15
C VAL A 178 22.81 0.14 10.00
N VAL A 179 22.10 1.24 9.79
CA VAL A 179 22.70 2.57 9.64
C VAL A 179 23.11 3.07 11.03
N ILE A 180 24.39 3.40 11.22
CA ILE A 180 24.95 3.77 12.53
C ILE A 180 24.56 5.20 12.93
N ASP A 181 24.52 6.13 11.97
CA ASP A 181 24.24 7.57 12.20
C ASP A 181 22.82 7.96 11.76
N TYR A 182 21.85 7.10 12.06
CA TYR A 182 20.48 7.31 11.63
C TYR A 182 19.80 8.45 12.41
N LYS A 183 19.18 9.38 11.68
CA LYS A 183 18.42 10.51 12.24
C LYS A 183 16.93 10.32 11.99
N PRO A 184 16.15 9.91 13.02
CA PRO A 184 14.72 9.74 12.85
C PRO A 184 14.02 11.08 12.58
N ARG A 185 12.99 11.06 11.74
CA ARG A 185 12.14 12.20 11.41
C ARG A 185 11.19 12.56 12.55
N ASN A 186 10.74 11.55 13.28
CA ASN A 186 9.78 11.63 14.37
C ASN A 186 9.85 10.34 15.22
N VAL A 187 9.02 10.25 16.25
CA VAL A 187 8.98 9.10 17.18
C VAL A 187 8.63 7.80 16.46
N LEU A 188 7.67 7.82 15.53
CA LEU A 188 7.27 6.63 14.76
C LEU A 188 8.41 6.11 13.90
N ASP A 189 9.19 7.02 13.34
CA ASP A 189 10.37 6.70 12.53
C ASP A 189 11.48 6.04 13.37
N GLU A 190 11.70 6.54 14.58
CA GLU A 190 12.64 5.96 15.53
C GLU A 190 12.19 4.56 16.00
N GLU A 191 10.91 4.41 16.35
CA GLU A 191 10.32 3.13 16.74
C GLU A 191 10.40 2.10 15.62
N ASN A 192 10.02 2.50 14.40
CA ASN A 192 10.15 1.66 13.23
C ASN A 192 11.61 1.26 13.01
N PHE A 193 12.55 2.22 13.01
CA PHE A 193 13.96 1.94 12.77
C PHE A 193 14.53 0.91 13.77
N LYS A 194 14.14 0.99 15.06
CA LYS A 194 14.56 0.05 16.11
C LYS A 194 14.10 -1.40 15.86
N LEU A 195 13.08 -1.63 15.04
CA LEU A 195 12.65 -2.99 14.67
C LEU A 195 13.76 -3.73 13.91
N TYR A 196 14.53 -3.02 13.07
CA TYR A 196 15.61 -3.61 12.30
C TYR A 196 16.93 -3.65 13.07
N THR A 197 17.06 -4.68 13.91
CA THR A 197 18.20 -4.84 14.85
C THR A 197 19.51 -5.30 14.19
N SER A 198 19.44 -6.14 13.17
CA SER A 198 20.61 -6.58 12.39
C SER A 198 20.16 -7.18 11.05
N ALA A 199 21.05 -7.22 10.06
CA ALA A 199 20.77 -7.92 8.80
C ALA A 199 20.60 -9.43 9.01
N ASP A 200 21.32 -10.01 9.98
CA ASP A 200 21.23 -11.41 10.35
C ASP A 200 19.85 -11.81 10.91
N SER A 201 19.23 -10.93 11.71
CA SER A 201 17.87 -11.12 12.24
C SER A 201 16.81 -11.28 11.13
N TYR A 202 17.12 -10.80 9.92
CA TYR A 202 16.27 -10.85 8.74
C TYR A 202 16.89 -11.65 7.59
N SER A 203 17.84 -12.55 7.90
CA SER A 203 18.49 -13.38 6.89
C SER A 203 17.46 -14.17 6.07
N ASN A 204 17.59 -14.12 4.75
CA ASN A 204 16.65 -14.69 3.76
C ASN A 204 15.22 -14.14 3.80
N ALA A 205 14.94 -13.09 4.59
CA ALA A 205 13.62 -12.47 4.58
C ALA A 205 13.32 -11.86 3.20
N PRO A 206 12.13 -12.10 2.62
CA PRO A 206 11.76 -11.55 1.33
C PRO A 206 11.53 -10.04 1.45
N ILE A 207 12.02 -9.32 0.44
CA ILE A 207 11.78 -7.89 0.24
C ILE A 207 10.69 -7.76 -0.83
N GLY A 208 9.55 -7.19 -0.45
CA GLY A 208 8.45 -6.92 -1.36
C GLY A 208 8.47 -5.49 -1.88
N LEU A 209 7.99 -5.31 -3.11
CA LEU A 209 7.53 -4.02 -3.63
C LEU A 209 6.07 -4.13 -4.02
N GLN A 210 5.46 -2.97 -4.25
CA GLN A 210 4.07 -2.83 -4.63
C GLN A 210 3.95 -2.09 -5.96
N VAL A 211 3.13 -2.62 -6.85
CA VAL A 211 2.68 -1.92 -8.05
C VAL A 211 1.28 -1.35 -7.80
N VAL A 212 1.04 -0.11 -8.21
CA VAL A 212 -0.24 0.59 -8.07
C VAL A 212 -0.65 1.16 -9.43
N CYS A 213 -1.94 1.07 -9.75
CA CYS A 213 -2.53 1.71 -10.92
C CYS A 213 -3.66 2.66 -10.51
N ARG A 214 -4.22 3.37 -11.49
CA ARG A 214 -5.46 4.13 -11.27
C ARG A 214 -6.61 3.19 -10.91
N ARG A 215 -7.63 3.73 -10.24
CA ARG A 215 -8.85 2.98 -9.88
C ARG A 215 -9.45 2.26 -11.08
N TYR A 216 -9.97 1.04 -10.87
CA TYR A 216 -10.58 0.20 -11.91
C TYR A 216 -9.65 -0.17 -13.06
N ASN A 217 -8.37 -0.39 -12.78
CA ASN A 217 -7.38 -0.82 -13.78
C ASN A 217 -6.64 -2.07 -13.31
N ASP A 218 -7.34 -2.98 -12.63
CA ASP A 218 -6.80 -4.25 -12.13
C ASP A 218 -6.12 -5.07 -13.23
N GLU A 219 -6.69 -5.11 -14.44
CA GLU A 219 -6.13 -5.88 -15.55
C GLU A 219 -4.86 -5.22 -16.08
N LYS A 220 -4.81 -3.89 -16.10
CA LYS A 220 -3.60 -3.12 -16.47
C LYS A 220 -2.53 -3.32 -15.41
N LEU A 221 -2.90 -3.32 -14.12
CA LEU A 221 -2.02 -3.61 -13.00
C LEU A 221 -1.37 -4.99 -13.16
N MET A 222 -2.17 -6.02 -13.47
CA MET A 222 -1.64 -7.37 -13.71
C MET A 222 -0.66 -7.40 -14.89
N LYS A 223 -0.95 -6.64 -15.96
CA LYS A 223 -0.05 -6.55 -17.11
C LYS A 223 1.24 -5.79 -16.81
N CYS A 224 1.16 -4.71 -16.03
CA CYS A 224 2.34 -3.98 -15.55
C CYS A 224 3.22 -4.89 -14.70
N LEU A 225 2.62 -5.65 -13.78
CA LEU A 225 3.34 -6.60 -12.95
C LEU A 225 4.04 -7.68 -13.80
N GLU A 226 3.37 -8.25 -14.81
CA GLU A 226 3.98 -9.20 -15.75
C GLU A 226 5.23 -8.63 -16.44
N ILE A 227 5.17 -7.37 -16.89
CA ILE A 227 6.32 -6.71 -17.54
C ILE A 227 7.47 -6.53 -16.54
N ILE A 228 7.16 -6.08 -15.32
CA ILE A 228 8.15 -5.86 -14.26
C ILE A 228 8.81 -7.18 -13.83
N GLU A 229 8.03 -8.24 -13.62
CA GLU A 229 8.54 -9.57 -13.24
C GLU A 229 9.49 -10.11 -14.30
N ARG A 230 9.12 -10.02 -15.59
CA ARG A 230 9.99 -10.42 -16.69
C ARG A 230 11.28 -9.62 -16.76
N ALA A 231 11.21 -8.30 -16.57
CA ALA A 231 12.40 -7.44 -16.55
C ALA A 231 13.36 -7.80 -15.40
N MET A 232 12.83 -8.35 -14.31
CA MET A 232 13.61 -8.86 -13.17
C MET A 232 14.11 -10.30 -13.36
N GLY A 233 13.81 -10.95 -14.48
CA GLY A 233 14.16 -12.35 -14.72
C GLY A 233 13.30 -13.35 -13.94
N ARG A 234 12.10 -12.94 -13.51
CA ARG A 234 11.11 -13.81 -12.87
C ARG A 234 10.16 -14.39 -13.92
N PRO A 235 9.63 -15.61 -13.69
CA PRO A 235 8.68 -16.26 -14.59
C PRO A 235 7.37 -15.47 -14.71
#